data_AF-R7YT00-F1
#
_entry.id   AF-R7YT00-F1
#
_cell.length_a   1.000
_cell.length_b   1.000
_cell.length_c   1.000
_cell.angle_alpha   90.00
_cell.angle_beta   90.00
_cell.angle_gamma   90.00
#
_symmetry.space_group_name_H-M   'P 1'
#
loop_
_entity.id
_entity.type
_entity.pdbx_description
1 polymer ?
#
loop_
_entity_poly.entity_id
_entity_poly.type
_entity_poly.pdbx_seq_one_letter_code
_entity_poly.pdbx_strand_id
1 'polypeptide(L)'
;MDERFSTISGFTYDISSLSQTSRERVRRATESGDAIAMEYCERTKAGVYVFHMKDTFAIFVNAENPPSKPRCDCGVMQEGGLACKHLYWLEDQIVQAYDNTSSVYRLVPDGSSIGNKPPDRPIVNMSPFELIERRQLSELAEHQEWPFTKQVLEEDQDREDELNHMLSVFNPIAFSPTGFVATLPDLPSPEQAYKQFCDSVIAQAMQDDGLYAKLRSIIDPKVRANVFFGRVQNKVVQAFNDLQRYLDDGPTESTPHFGVEECATKLEELVEQIRDSYAEDVEDDPRGRDLNATSRAVSALVDILQGVVDRNRDLYQGLTWAMPPNEQAQGGNLFARLIEDHMDEDDLFVLRVLKDMPPELIRDHRDRLEGTLQNLRSQGAPTSYVAQLQNIIQKRRRAL
;
A
#
# COMPACT_ATOMS: atom_id res chain seq x y z
N MET A 1 52.40 -12.33 -11.12
CA MET A 1 51.53 -13.49 -10.85
C MET A 1 50.11 -13.03 -11.09
N ASP A 2 49.43 -13.61 -12.07
CA ASP A 2 48.02 -13.33 -12.34
C ASP A 2 47.19 -14.01 -11.26
N GLU A 3 46.76 -13.25 -10.26
CA GLU A 3 45.91 -13.75 -9.17
C GLU A 3 44.46 -13.37 -9.48
N ARG A 4 43.72 -14.34 -10.03
CA ARG A 4 42.29 -14.22 -10.30
C ARG A 4 41.51 -14.86 -9.16
N PHE A 5 40.41 -14.23 -8.80
CA PHE A 5 39.62 -14.59 -7.65
C PHE A 5 38.14 -14.67 -8.02
N SER A 6 37.48 -15.81 -7.73
CA SER A 6 36.05 -16.01 -8.01
C SER A 6 35.23 -15.86 -6.74
N THR A 7 34.14 -15.10 -6.82
CA THR A 7 33.25 -14.77 -5.69
C THR A 7 32.08 -15.74 -5.58
N ILE A 8 31.36 -15.68 -4.45
CA ILE A 8 30.08 -16.42 -4.28
C ILE A 8 29.05 -15.99 -5.33
N SER A 9 29.10 -14.72 -5.77
CA SER A 9 28.27 -14.17 -6.84
C SER A 9 28.62 -14.73 -8.24
N GLY A 10 29.66 -15.56 -8.37
CA GLY A 10 30.03 -16.22 -9.64
C GLY A 10 30.92 -15.38 -10.57
N PHE A 11 31.27 -14.16 -10.16
CA PHE A 11 32.14 -13.26 -10.94
C PHE A 11 33.62 -13.50 -10.64
N THR A 12 34.48 -13.19 -11.62
CA THR A 12 35.93 -13.32 -11.46
C THR A 12 36.59 -11.95 -11.45
N TYR A 13 37.29 -11.64 -10.38
CA TYR A 13 38.04 -10.40 -10.20
C TYR A 13 39.55 -10.62 -10.34
N ASP A 14 40.21 -9.74 -11.10
CA ASP A 14 41.65 -9.57 -11.11
C ASP A 14 42.06 -8.66 -9.94
N ILE A 15 42.61 -9.28 -8.90
CA ILE A 15 43.08 -8.62 -7.67
C ILE A 15 44.61 -8.52 -7.62
N SER A 16 45.30 -8.82 -8.73
CA SER A 16 46.75 -8.84 -8.81
C SER A 16 47.38 -7.49 -8.44
N SER A 17 46.71 -6.38 -8.76
CA SER A 17 47.13 -5.01 -8.45
C SER A 17 46.84 -4.55 -7.01
N LEU A 18 46.11 -5.34 -6.22
CA LEU A 18 45.74 -4.98 -4.84
C LEU A 18 46.84 -5.38 -3.84
N SER A 19 47.02 -4.58 -2.79
CA SER A 19 47.85 -4.95 -1.64
C SER A 19 47.24 -6.14 -0.89
N GLN A 20 48.03 -6.84 -0.08
CA GLN A 20 47.53 -7.97 0.71
C GLN A 20 46.33 -7.57 1.60
N THR A 21 46.39 -6.40 2.23
CA THR A 21 45.29 -5.85 3.04
C THR A 21 44.02 -5.60 2.21
N SER A 22 44.15 -5.05 1.00
CA SER A 22 43.00 -4.86 0.11
C SER A 22 42.41 -6.18 -0.38
N ARG A 23 43.24 -7.18 -0.68
CA ARG A 23 42.78 -8.52 -1.07
C ARG A 23 41.98 -9.20 0.03
N GLU A 24 42.43 -9.09 1.28
CA GLU A 24 41.69 -9.60 2.43
C GLU A 24 40.34 -8.90 2.61
N ARG A 25 40.27 -7.59 2.36
CA ARG A 25 39.00 -6.83 2.40
C ARG A 25 38.03 -7.26 1.28
N VAL A 26 38.52 -7.50 0.07
CA VAL A 26 37.72 -8.03 -1.05
C VAL A 26 37.18 -9.42 -0.71
N ARG A 27 38.03 -10.31 -0.19
CA ARG A 27 37.60 -11.65 0.27
C ARG A 27 36.53 -11.55 1.35
N ARG A 28 36.70 -10.67 2.33
CA ARG A 28 35.68 -10.44 3.37
C ARG A 28 34.37 -9.88 2.83
N ALA A 29 34.42 -9.10 1.76
CA ALA A 29 33.23 -8.55 1.13
C ALA A 29 32.43 -9.58 0.32
N THR A 30 33.11 -10.61 -0.21
CA THR A 30 32.56 -11.48 -1.27
C THR A 30 32.52 -12.98 -0.92
N GLU A 31 33.25 -13.42 0.11
CA GLU A 31 33.28 -14.81 0.60
C GLU A 31 32.64 -14.97 1.98
N SER A 32 32.60 -13.91 2.78
CA SER A 32 32.16 -14.02 4.18
C SER A 32 30.64 -13.93 4.26
N GLY A 33 30.01 -14.93 4.88
CA GLY A 33 28.62 -14.87 5.32
C GLY A 33 28.35 -13.88 6.48
N ASP A 34 29.28 -12.94 6.72
CA ASP A 34 28.97 -11.71 7.45
C ASP A 34 27.94 -10.98 6.60
N ALA A 35 26.66 -11.09 6.96
CA ALA A 35 25.54 -10.62 6.15
C ALA A 35 25.53 -9.09 6.05
N ILE A 36 26.43 -8.53 5.24
CA ILE A 36 26.33 -7.16 4.74
C ILE A 36 25.02 -7.12 3.97
N ALA A 37 24.02 -6.51 4.61
CA ALA A 37 22.67 -6.45 4.10
C ALA A 37 22.26 -4.98 4.00
N MET A 38 21.67 -4.64 2.87
CA MET A 38 21.14 -3.32 2.65
C MET A 38 19.79 -3.16 3.35
N GLU A 39 19.53 -1.98 3.89
CA GLU A 39 18.23 -1.61 4.45
C GLU A 39 17.41 -0.86 3.41
N TYR A 40 17.96 0.21 2.82
CA TYR A 40 17.36 0.93 1.69
C TYR A 40 18.40 1.74 0.92
N CYS A 41 18.03 2.20 -0.27
CA CYS A 41 18.87 3.10 -1.06
C CYS A 41 18.07 4.30 -1.58
N GLU A 42 18.76 5.42 -1.76
CA GLU A 42 18.15 6.67 -2.21
C GLU A 42 19.10 7.51 -3.08
N ARG A 43 18.53 8.50 -3.77
CA ARG A 43 19.27 9.56 -4.47
C ARG A 43 18.91 10.89 -3.83
N THR A 44 19.89 11.57 -3.26
CA THR A 44 19.72 12.89 -2.63
C THR A 44 19.55 14.02 -3.65
N LYS A 45 19.03 15.17 -3.18
CA LYS A 45 18.89 16.42 -3.96
C LYS A 45 20.21 16.93 -4.57
N ALA A 46 21.35 16.62 -3.94
CA ALA A 46 22.67 16.99 -4.43
C ALA A 46 23.19 16.06 -5.54
N GLY A 47 22.41 15.05 -5.96
CA GLY A 47 22.83 14.04 -6.93
C GLY A 47 23.75 12.96 -6.36
N VAL A 48 23.78 12.79 -5.03
CA VAL A 48 24.53 11.75 -4.34
C VAL A 48 23.65 10.52 -4.15
N TYR A 49 24.15 9.34 -4.49
CA TYR A 49 23.53 8.07 -4.16
C TYR A 49 23.96 7.62 -2.76
N VAL A 50 22.98 7.22 -1.95
CA VAL A 50 23.21 6.77 -0.57
C VAL A 50 22.65 5.37 -0.41
N PHE A 51 23.47 4.46 0.11
CA PHE A 51 23.11 3.08 0.40
C PHE A 51 23.18 2.88 1.92
N HIS A 52 22.02 2.74 2.54
CA HIS A 52 21.89 2.56 3.99
C HIS A 52 21.92 1.07 4.32
N MET A 53 22.81 0.69 5.23
CA MET A 53 23.08 -0.70 5.58
C MET A 53 22.44 -1.04 6.93
N LYS A 54 22.01 -2.30 7.10
CA LYS A 54 21.32 -2.76 8.34
C LYS A 54 22.14 -2.58 9.62
N ASP A 55 23.46 -2.52 9.50
CA ASP A 55 24.38 -2.30 10.62
C ASP A 55 24.62 -0.80 10.91
N THR A 56 23.67 0.07 10.59
CA THR A 56 23.66 1.51 10.94
C THR A 56 24.81 2.32 10.37
N PHE A 57 25.23 2.01 9.15
CA PHE A 57 26.25 2.76 8.42
C PHE A 57 25.78 2.96 6.96
N ALA A 58 26.26 3.99 6.29
CA ALA A 58 25.91 4.37 4.94
C ALA A 58 27.12 4.42 4.00
N ILE A 59 26.86 4.11 2.72
CA ILE A 59 27.80 4.31 1.62
C ILE A 59 27.30 5.45 0.74
N PHE A 60 28.18 6.40 0.46
CA PHE A 60 27.92 7.59 -0.34
C PHE A 60 28.67 7.49 -1.67
N VAL A 61 27.95 7.58 -2.79
CA VAL A 61 28.50 7.56 -4.15
C VAL A 61 28.12 8.85 -4.86
N ASN A 62 29.13 9.64 -5.21
CA ASN A 62 28.96 11.01 -5.69
C ASN A 62 29.40 11.15 -7.16
N ALA A 63 28.84 12.16 -7.83
CA ALA A 63 29.10 12.48 -9.24
C ALA A 63 30.34 13.37 -9.49
N GLU A 64 31.10 13.75 -8.45
CA GLU A 64 32.05 14.88 -8.57
C GLU A 64 33.08 14.67 -9.68
N ASN A 65 33.57 15.77 -10.24
CA ASN A 65 34.61 15.79 -11.25
C ASN A 65 35.85 16.52 -10.68
N PRO A 66 36.98 15.84 -10.41
CA PRO A 66 37.29 14.45 -10.75
C PRO A 66 36.49 13.43 -9.93
N PRO A 67 36.25 12.21 -10.47
CA PRO A 67 35.43 11.17 -9.85
C PRO A 67 35.81 10.99 -8.39
N SER A 68 34.93 11.42 -7.49
CA SER A 68 35.20 11.33 -6.06
C SER A 68 34.98 9.90 -5.58
N LYS A 69 35.92 9.47 -4.74
CA LYS A 69 35.93 8.11 -4.19
C LYS A 69 34.65 7.90 -3.39
N PRO A 70 33.94 6.77 -3.57
CA PRO A 70 32.86 6.39 -2.68
C PRO A 70 33.31 6.47 -1.23
N ARG A 71 32.44 6.98 -0.35
CA ARG A 71 32.73 7.11 1.07
C ARG A 71 31.86 6.15 1.86
N CYS A 72 32.39 5.64 2.96
CA CYS A 72 31.66 4.79 3.88
C CYS A 72 31.98 5.24 5.31
N ASP A 73 30.97 5.35 6.15
CA ASP A 73 31.04 5.83 7.54
C ASP A 73 31.15 4.71 8.59
N CYS A 74 31.43 3.47 8.15
CA CYS A 74 31.54 2.27 9.00
C CYS A 74 32.65 2.26 10.07
N GLY A 75 33.22 3.42 10.42
CA GLY A 75 34.24 3.59 11.47
C GLY A 75 35.64 3.11 11.09
N VAL A 76 35.78 2.20 10.12
CA VAL A 76 37.06 1.92 9.46
C VAL A 76 37.33 3.08 8.52
N MET A 77 38.00 4.12 9.03
CA MET A 77 38.48 5.19 8.16
C MET A 77 39.16 4.58 6.94
N GLN A 78 39.03 5.25 5.78
CA GLN A 78 39.83 4.97 4.59
C GLN A 78 41.31 5.36 4.85
N GLU A 79 41.87 4.93 5.99
CA GLU A 79 43.25 5.11 6.42
C GLU A 79 44.15 4.55 5.32
N GLY A 80 45.01 5.42 4.80
CA GLY A 80 45.91 5.09 3.69
C GLY A 80 45.25 5.09 2.30
N GLY A 81 44.01 5.57 2.15
CA GLY A 81 43.33 5.67 0.86
C GLY A 81 42.80 4.33 0.32
N LEU A 82 42.54 3.36 1.19
CA LEU A 82 42.03 2.03 0.83
C LEU A 82 40.53 1.91 1.11
N ALA A 83 39.78 1.35 0.16
CA ALA A 83 38.36 1.03 0.32
C ALA A 83 38.13 0.00 1.44
N CYS A 84 37.01 0.15 2.16
CA CYS A 84 36.57 -0.81 3.17
C CYS A 84 35.87 -2.02 2.52
N LYS A 85 35.56 -3.06 3.30
CA LYS A 85 34.84 -4.24 2.79
C LYS A 85 33.46 -3.89 2.21
N HIS A 86 32.77 -2.87 2.75
CA HIS A 86 31.43 -2.47 2.31
C HIS A 86 31.43 -1.85 0.91
N LEU A 87 32.49 -1.11 0.55
CA LEU A 87 32.64 -0.56 -0.80
C LEU A 87 32.86 -1.68 -1.82
N TYR A 88 33.75 -2.64 -1.53
CA TYR A 88 33.96 -3.79 -2.41
C TYR A 88 32.69 -4.67 -2.53
N TRP A 89 31.90 -4.76 -1.46
CA TRP A 89 30.60 -5.43 -1.51
C TRP A 89 29.65 -4.69 -2.46
N LEU A 90 29.51 -3.36 -2.32
CA LEU A 90 28.66 -2.57 -3.21
C LEU A 90 29.10 -2.66 -4.68
N GLU A 91 30.41 -2.64 -4.94
CA GLU A 91 30.96 -2.83 -6.29
C GLU A 91 30.55 -4.19 -6.87
N ASP A 92 30.59 -5.26 -6.08
CA ASP A 92 30.13 -6.59 -6.50
C ASP A 92 28.63 -6.61 -6.82
N GLN A 93 27.79 -5.97 -6.01
CA GLN A 93 26.35 -5.88 -6.24
C GLN A 93 26.01 -5.08 -7.52
N ILE A 94 26.74 -4.00 -7.79
CA ILE A 94 26.61 -3.21 -9.02
C ILE A 94 27.03 -4.06 -10.23
N VAL A 95 28.14 -4.79 -10.14
CA VAL A 95 28.61 -5.66 -11.23
C VAL A 95 27.61 -6.77 -11.56
N GLN A 96 27.07 -7.44 -10.53
CA GLN A 96 26.04 -8.47 -10.69
C GLN A 96 24.83 -7.96 -11.47
N ALA A 97 24.45 -6.71 -11.19
CA ALA A 97 23.37 -6.05 -11.91
C ALA A 97 23.70 -5.80 -13.39
N TYR A 98 24.96 -5.58 -13.74
CA TYR A 98 25.34 -5.12 -15.06
C TYR A 98 25.61 -6.21 -16.09
N ASP A 99 26.08 -7.38 -15.64
CA ASP A 99 26.58 -8.41 -16.55
C ASP A 99 26.21 -9.80 -16.02
N ASN A 100 25.81 -10.70 -16.91
CA ASN A 100 25.60 -12.12 -16.62
C ASN A 100 26.68 -12.99 -17.28
N THR A 101 27.74 -12.37 -17.82
CA THR A 101 28.78 -13.05 -18.61
C THR A 101 30.12 -13.15 -17.88
N SER A 102 30.95 -14.09 -18.35
CA SER A 102 32.25 -14.48 -17.77
C SER A 102 33.38 -13.42 -17.94
N SER A 103 33.04 -12.14 -17.84
CA SER A 103 33.97 -11.02 -17.88
C SER A 103 34.87 -11.03 -16.64
N VAL A 104 36.15 -10.64 -16.80
CA VAL A 104 37.06 -10.45 -15.67
C VAL A 104 37.06 -8.98 -15.29
N TYR A 105 36.70 -8.70 -14.03
CA TYR A 105 36.63 -7.34 -13.49
C TYR A 105 37.90 -7.00 -12.73
N ARG A 106 38.33 -5.74 -12.78
CA ARG A 106 39.48 -5.23 -12.03
C ARG A 106 39.01 -4.24 -10.99
N LEU A 107 39.30 -4.53 -9.73
CA LEU A 107 39.02 -3.64 -8.62
C LEU A 107 40.22 -2.72 -8.37
N VAL A 108 39.94 -1.47 -7.99
CA VAL A 108 40.97 -0.48 -7.63
C VAL A 108 41.06 -0.38 -6.10
N PRO A 109 42.25 -0.21 -5.50
CA PRO A 109 42.42 -0.24 -4.04
C PRO A 109 41.55 0.73 -3.24
N ASP A 110 41.11 1.81 -3.87
CA ASP A 110 40.34 2.89 -3.27
C ASP A 110 38.86 2.90 -3.65
N GLY A 111 38.39 1.92 -4.45
CA GLY A 111 37.00 1.79 -4.88
C GLY A 111 36.53 2.90 -5.83
N SER A 112 37.45 3.66 -6.43
CA SER A 112 37.10 4.79 -7.32
C SER A 112 36.57 4.34 -8.68
N SER A 113 36.92 3.15 -9.12
CA SER A 113 36.49 2.62 -10.42
C SER A 113 36.51 1.10 -10.47
N ILE A 114 35.61 0.57 -11.29
CA ILE A 114 35.54 -0.83 -11.66
C ILE A 114 35.98 -0.92 -13.12
N GLY A 115 37.06 -1.66 -13.36
CA GLY A 115 37.55 -1.94 -14.72
C GLY A 115 36.88 -3.18 -15.28
N ASN A 116 36.19 -3.09 -16.40
CA ASN A 116 35.79 -4.29 -17.15
C ASN A 116 36.88 -4.62 -18.18
N LYS A 117 37.35 -5.87 -18.20
CA LYS A 117 38.23 -6.41 -19.24
C LYS A 117 37.47 -7.42 -20.12
N PRO A 118 36.80 -6.96 -21.20
CA PRO A 118 36.25 -7.87 -22.20
C PRO A 118 37.37 -8.63 -22.91
N PRO A 119 37.11 -9.84 -23.43
CA PRO A 119 38.13 -10.67 -24.08
C PRO A 119 38.84 -9.98 -25.28
N ASP A 120 38.17 -9.06 -25.99
CA ASP A 120 38.67 -8.46 -27.24
C ASP A 120 38.73 -6.91 -27.23
N ARG A 121 38.70 -6.25 -26.07
CA ARG A 121 38.70 -4.76 -25.97
C ARG A 121 39.62 -4.24 -24.87
N PRO A 122 40.12 -2.98 -24.99
CA PRO A 122 40.85 -2.34 -23.91
C PRO A 122 40.00 -2.22 -22.65
N ILE A 123 40.66 -2.24 -21.49
CA ILE A 123 39.99 -2.10 -20.19
C ILE A 123 39.32 -0.72 -20.13
N VAL A 124 38.02 -0.71 -19.86
CA VAL A 124 37.27 0.52 -19.60
C VAL A 124 37.02 0.60 -18.10
N ASN A 125 37.63 1.59 -17.44
CA ASN A 125 37.36 1.90 -16.04
C ASN A 125 36.14 2.83 -15.99
N MET A 126 35.13 2.44 -15.22
CA MET A 126 33.96 3.27 -14.95
C MET A 126 33.83 3.45 -13.44
N SER A 127 33.44 4.65 -13.02
CA SER A 127 33.13 4.90 -11.61
C SER A 127 31.83 4.19 -11.21
N PRO A 128 31.67 3.81 -9.93
CA PRO A 128 30.40 3.30 -9.43
C PRO A 128 29.23 4.24 -9.71
N PHE A 129 29.46 5.56 -9.69
CA PHE A 129 28.45 6.55 -10.04
C PHE A 129 27.96 6.43 -11.48
N GLU A 130 28.88 6.36 -12.46
CA GLU A 130 28.53 6.22 -13.88
C GLU A 130 27.81 4.90 -14.16
N LEU A 131 28.16 3.85 -13.44
CA LEU A 131 27.43 2.58 -13.48
C LEU A 131 26.04 2.74 -12.85
N ILE A 132 25.84 3.44 -11.75
CA ILE A 132 24.47 3.63 -11.24
C ILE A 132 23.63 4.48 -12.20
N GLU A 133 24.20 5.54 -12.80
CA GLU A 133 23.49 6.40 -13.77
C GLU A 133 23.04 5.66 -15.04
N ARG A 134 23.88 4.77 -15.59
CA ARG A 134 23.57 4.09 -16.85
C ARG A 134 22.41 3.10 -16.76
N ARG A 135 22.19 2.50 -15.59
CA ARG A 135 21.11 1.52 -15.33
C ARG A 135 19.98 2.12 -14.49
N GLN A 136 20.19 3.32 -13.93
CA GLN A 136 19.32 3.96 -12.95
C GLN A 136 19.28 3.19 -11.61
N LEU A 137 19.28 3.91 -10.49
CA LEU A 137 19.27 3.31 -9.15
C LEU A 137 18.02 2.45 -8.91
N SER A 138 16.88 2.82 -9.50
CA SER A 138 15.62 2.06 -9.39
C SER A 138 15.71 0.66 -10.00
N GLU A 139 16.31 0.50 -11.18
CA GLU A 139 16.45 -0.82 -11.82
C GLU A 139 17.51 -1.67 -11.10
N LEU A 140 18.55 -1.02 -10.56
CA LEU A 140 19.54 -1.69 -9.71
C LEU A 140 18.89 -2.24 -8.43
N ALA A 141 18.05 -1.42 -7.79
CA ALA A 141 17.36 -1.81 -6.57
C ALA A 141 16.34 -2.92 -6.81
N GLU A 142 15.56 -2.84 -7.90
CA GLU A 142 14.64 -3.91 -8.30
C GLU A 142 15.37 -5.24 -8.56
N HIS A 143 16.50 -5.19 -9.28
CA HIS A 143 17.28 -6.38 -9.60
C HIS A 143 17.85 -7.08 -8.35
N GLN A 144 18.19 -6.30 -7.34
CA GLN A 144 18.77 -6.80 -6.09
C GLN A 144 17.73 -6.96 -4.97
N GLU A 145 16.44 -6.80 -5.27
CA GLU A 145 15.31 -6.86 -4.31
C GLU A 145 15.49 -5.91 -3.12
N TRP A 146 16.05 -4.73 -3.40
CA TRP A 146 16.36 -3.70 -2.43
C TRP A 146 15.21 -2.71 -2.26
N PRO A 147 14.87 -2.32 -1.02
CA PRO A 147 13.96 -1.20 -0.79
C PRO A 147 14.53 0.09 -1.40
N PHE A 148 13.85 0.65 -2.39
CA PHE A 148 14.23 1.89 -3.04
C PHE A 148 13.30 3.01 -2.60
N THR A 149 13.86 4.02 -1.93
CA THR A 149 13.12 5.25 -1.63
C THR A 149 13.21 6.14 -2.85
N LYS A 150 12.19 6.10 -3.71
CA LYS A 150 12.02 7.11 -4.75
C LYS A 150 11.76 8.43 -4.02
N GLN A 151 12.73 9.35 -4.01
CA GLN A 151 12.48 10.74 -3.63
C GLN A 151 11.52 11.32 -4.69
N VAL A 152 10.23 11.04 -4.53
CA VAL A 152 9.21 12.00 -4.93
C VAL A 152 9.40 13.14 -3.93
N LEU A 153 9.54 14.37 -4.43
CA LEU A 153 9.50 15.56 -3.60
C LEU A 153 8.07 15.69 -3.05
N GLU A 154 7.71 14.85 -2.10
CA GLU A 154 6.52 15.02 -1.28
C GLU A 154 6.82 16.22 -0.37
N GLU A 155 5.94 17.23 -0.40
CA GLU A 155 6.02 18.31 0.57
C GLU A 155 5.87 17.69 1.98
N ASP A 156 6.43 18.33 3.01
CA ASP A 156 6.32 17.79 4.39
C ASP A 156 4.85 17.53 4.77
N GLN A 157 3.93 18.31 4.20
CA GLN A 157 2.50 18.12 4.33
C GLN A 157 1.98 16.85 3.61
N ASP A 158 2.42 16.57 2.38
CA ASP A 158 2.03 15.35 1.66
C ASP A 158 2.52 14.09 2.38
N ARG A 159 3.73 14.16 2.96
CA ARG A 159 4.31 13.07 3.73
C ARG A 159 3.58 12.83 5.06
N GLU A 160 3.20 13.90 5.74
CA GLU A 160 2.38 13.81 6.95
C GLU A 160 0.99 13.23 6.64
N ASP A 161 0.36 13.66 5.55
CA ASP A 161 -0.93 13.16 5.09
C ASP A 161 -0.85 11.67 4.70
N GLU A 162 0.22 11.26 4.00
CA GLU A 162 0.45 9.86 3.68
C GLU A 162 0.68 9.01 4.94
N LEU A 163 1.48 9.49 5.90
CA LEU A 163 1.71 8.78 7.17
C LEU A 163 0.41 8.64 7.98
N ASN A 164 -0.41 9.69 8.02
CA ASN A 164 -1.74 9.63 8.64
C ASN A 164 -2.63 8.60 7.95
N HIS A 165 -2.63 8.60 6.62
CA HIS A 165 -3.39 7.64 5.83
C HIS A 165 -2.91 6.19 6.07
N MET A 166 -1.60 5.94 6.11
CA MET A 166 -1.01 4.63 6.42
C MET A 166 -1.41 4.13 7.80
N LEU A 167 -1.27 4.98 8.82
CA LEU A 167 -1.57 4.57 10.19
C LEU A 167 -3.06 4.34 10.38
N SER A 168 -3.95 5.00 9.62
CA SER A 168 -5.40 4.81 9.71
C SER A 168 -5.85 3.34 9.69
N VAL A 169 -5.08 2.44 9.05
CA VAL A 169 -5.24 0.97 9.02
C VAL A 169 -5.32 0.34 10.41
N PHE A 170 -4.74 0.98 11.42
CA PHE A 170 -4.72 0.50 12.81
C PHE A 170 -5.74 1.18 13.72
N ASN A 171 -6.52 2.13 13.20
CA ASN A 171 -7.51 2.85 14.00
C ASN A 171 -8.44 1.84 14.70
N PRO A 172 -8.49 1.80 16.04
CA PRO A 172 -9.32 0.83 16.74
C PRO A 172 -10.76 0.94 16.25
N ILE A 173 -11.31 -0.17 15.74
CA ILE A 173 -12.75 -0.28 15.54
C ILE A 173 -13.34 -0.09 16.93
N ALA A 174 -14.30 0.83 17.07
CA ALA A 174 -15.01 1.06 18.32
C ALA A 174 -15.75 -0.23 18.72
N PHE A 175 -15.03 -1.13 19.39
CA PHE A 175 -15.61 -2.20 20.16
C PHE A 175 -16.23 -1.49 21.34
N SER A 176 -17.54 -1.26 21.28
CA SER A 176 -18.34 -1.01 22.46
C SER A 176 -18.80 -2.37 22.96
N PRO A 177 -18.05 -3.08 23.83
CA PRO A 177 -18.69 -4.11 24.62
C PRO A 177 -19.68 -3.38 25.51
N THR A 178 -20.96 -3.50 25.18
CA THR A 178 -22.06 -3.22 26.10
C THR A 178 -21.68 -3.77 27.48
N GLY A 179 -21.37 -2.87 28.42
CA GLY A 179 -21.33 -3.19 29.85
C GLY A 179 -20.05 -2.96 30.64
N PHE A 180 -18.91 -2.53 30.08
CA PHE A 180 -17.73 -2.24 30.90
C PHE A 180 -16.90 -1.06 30.39
N VAL A 181 -17.44 0.16 30.49
CA VAL A 181 -16.60 1.35 30.63
C VAL A 181 -16.45 1.58 32.14
N ALA A 182 -15.43 0.97 32.73
CA ALA A 182 -14.95 1.45 34.02
C ALA A 182 -14.34 2.84 33.75
N THR A 183 -15.09 3.90 34.00
CA THR A 183 -14.61 5.28 34.04
C THR A 183 -13.63 5.42 35.19
N LEU A 184 -12.38 4.99 34.98
CA LEU A 184 -11.25 5.37 35.80
C LEU A 184 -10.83 6.79 35.36
N PRO A 185 -10.83 7.80 36.26
CA PRO A 185 -10.70 9.21 35.88
C PRO A 185 -9.39 9.62 35.18
N ASP A 186 -8.35 8.78 35.22
CA ASP A 186 -6.98 9.17 34.85
C ASP A 186 -6.36 8.33 33.71
N LEU A 187 -7.11 7.42 33.08
CA LEU A 187 -6.59 6.64 31.95
C LEU A 187 -7.07 7.23 30.62
N PRO A 188 -6.16 7.52 29.66
CA PRO A 188 -6.56 7.99 28.34
C PRO A 188 -7.48 6.94 27.69
N SER A 189 -8.51 7.39 26.99
CA SER A 189 -9.37 6.48 26.24
C SER A 189 -8.55 5.71 25.19
N PRO A 190 -8.95 4.51 24.77
CA PRO A 190 -8.24 3.77 23.71
C PRO A 190 -8.01 4.61 22.44
N GLU A 191 -8.97 5.47 22.09
CA GLU A 191 -8.89 6.40 20.96
C GLU A 191 -7.83 7.50 21.20
N GLN A 192 -7.74 8.04 22.41
CA GLN A 192 -6.74 9.04 22.77
C GLN A 192 -5.33 8.44 22.80
N ALA A 193 -5.18 7.22 23.36
CA ALA A 193 -3.91 6.51 23.38
C ALA A 193 -3.43 6.18 21.95
N TYR A 194 -4.36 5.76 21.09
CA TYR A 194 -4.08 5.50 19.68
C TYR A 194 -3.64 6.77 18.94
N LYS A 195 -4.32 7.90 19.17
CA LYS A 195 -3.96 9.19 18.57
C LYS A 195 -2.55 9.63 19.00
N GLN A 196 -2.25 9.59 20.30
CA GLN A 196 -0.92 9.93 20.82
C GLN A 196 0.18 9.04 20.25
N PHE A 197 -0.10 7.75 20.08
CA PHE A 197 0.80 6.82 19.42
C PHE A 197 1.05 7.22 17.96
N CYS A 198 0.00 7.51 17.20
CA CYS A 198 0.14 7.94 15.79
C CYS A 198 0.95 9.22 15.69
N ASP A 199 0.61 10.25 16.47
CA ASP A 199 1.31 11.54 16.48
C ASP A 199 2.82 11.35 16.76
N SER A 200 3.15 10.45 17.71
CA SER A 200 4.55 10.14 18.04
C SER A 200 5.28 9.42 16.90
N VAL A 201 4.63 8.45 16.25
CA VAL A 201 5.21 7.71 15.12
C VAL A 201 5.39 8.61 13.91
N ILE A 202 4.41 9.47 13.62
CA ILE A 202 4.46 10.45 12.53
C ILE A 202 5.63 11.41 12.78
N ALA A 203 5.70 12.02 13.97
CA ALA A 203 6.77 12.97 14.29
C ALA A 203 8.17 12.35 14.14
N GLN A 204 8.33 11.07 14.49
CA GLN A 204 9.58 10.34 14.31
C GLN A 204 9.85 10.02 12.83
N ALA A 205 8.84 9.56 12.09
CA ALA A 205 8.97 9.21 10.67
C ALA A 205 9.17 10.43 9.76
N MET A 206 8.76 11.63 10.20
CA MET A 206 9.07 12.90 9.53
C MET A 206 10.56 13.29 9.65
N GLN A 207 11.25 12.82 10.71
CA GLN A 207 12.67 13.11 10.94
C GLN A 207 13.60 12.00 10.42
N ASP A 208 13.09 10.79 10.26
CA ASP A 208 13.85 9.59 9.88
C ASP A 208 13.28 8.98 8.58
N ASP A 209 13.99 9.21 7.48
CA ASP A 209 13.64 8.67 6.15
C ASP A 209 13.69 7.14 6.09
N GLY A 210 14.54 6.51 6.90
CA GLY A 210 14.60 5.05 7.00
C GLY A 210 13.36 4.48 7.68
N LEU A 211 12.89 5.13 8.75
CA LEU A 211 11.63 4.75 9.39
C LEU A 211 10.43 4.95 8.44
N TYR A 212 10.38 6.04 7.70
CA TYR A 212 9.34 6.29 6.70
C TYR A 212 9.31 5.20 5.62
N ALA A 213 10.47 4.89 5.01
CA ALA A 213 10.59 3.84 4.00
C ALA A 213 10.19 2.46 4.56
N LYS A 214 10.60 2.16 5.80
CA LYS A 214 10.24 0.92 6.48
C LYS A 214 8.74 0.83 6.72
N LEU A 215 8.11 1.89 7.22
CA LEU A 215 6.65 1.93 7.39
C LEU A 215 5.94 1.72 6.05
N ARG A 216 6.41 2.34 4.96
CA ARG A 216 5.84 2.19 3.62
C ARG A 216 5.96 0.76 3.07
N SER A 217 7.05 0.07 3.38
CA SER A 217 7.23 -1.34 3.01
C SER A 217 6.38 -2.31 3.84
N ILE A 218 6.09 -1.99 5.10
CA ILE A 218 5.25 -2.82 5.99
C ILE A 218 3.77 -2.60 5.69
N ILE A 219 3.38 -1.33 5.55
CA ILE A 219 2.00 -0.88 5.30
C ILE A 219 1.90 -0.53 3.82
N ASP A 220 2.07 -1.54 2.97
CA ASP A 220 1.98 -1.36 1.54
C ASP A 220 0.53 -0.97 1.12
N PRO A 221 0.35 -0.36 -0.08
CA PRO A 221 -0.97 0.04 -0.56
C PRO A 221 -2.01 -1.09 -0.58
N LYS A 222 -1.59 -2.34 -0.81
CA LYS A 222 -2.49 -3.49 -0.87
C LYS A 222 -3.02 -3.84 0.52
N VAL A 223 -2.17 -3.81 1.54
CA VAL A 223 -2.57 -3.98 2.94
C VAL A 223 -3.55 -2.88 3.35
N ARG A 224 -3.28 -1.62 2.96
CA ARG A 224 -4.17 -0.48 3.22
C ARG A 224 -5.57 -0.72 2.63
N ALA A 225 -5.64 -0.98 1.32
CA ALA A 225 -6.90 -1.23 0.62
C ALA A 225 -7.66 -2.42 1.22
N ASN A 226 -6.97 -3.52 1.51
CA ASN A 226 -7.59 -4.72 2.06
C ASN A 226 -8.22 -4.51 3.45
N VAL A 227 -7.55 -3.74 4.32
CA VAL A 227 -8.09 -3.38 5.64
C VAL A 227 -9.21 -2.35 5.51
N PHE A 228 -9.07 -1.37 4.62
CA PHE A 228 -10.10 -0.37 4.35
C PHE A 228 -11.42 -1.03 3.91
N PHE A 229 -11.40 -1.85 2.85
CA PHE A 229 -12.62 -2.51 2.37
C PHE A 229 -13.17 -3.52 3.39
N GLY A 230 -12.30 -4.18 4.16
CA GLY A 230 -12.75 -5.02 5.29
C GLY A 230 -13.50 -4.22 6.36
N ARG A 231 -13.06 -3.00 6.67
CA ARG A 231 -13.75 -2.09 7.60
C ARG A 231 -15.05 -1.58 7.03
N VAL A 232 -15.08 -1.21 5.75
CA VAL A 232 -16.31 -0.79 5.08
C VAL A 232 -17.36 -1.90 5.15
N GLN A 233 -16.98 -3.15 4.87
CA GLN A 233 -17.89 -4.29 4.99
C GLN A 233 -18.44 -4.45 6.42
N ASN A 234 -17.59 -4.31 7.44
CA ASN A 234 -18.04 -4.32 8.84
C ASN A 234 -19.00 -3.17 9.16
N LYS A 235 -18.73 -1.96 8.64
CA LYS A 235 -19.62 -0.79 8.81
C LYS A 235 -20.98 -1.01 8.15
N VAL A 236 -21.04 -1.68 6.99
CA VAL A 236 -22.31 -2.05 6.33
C VAL A 236 -23.13 -2.96 7.24
N VAL A 237 -22.50 -4.03 7.77
CA VAL A 237 -23.17 -4.96 8.69
C VAL A 237 -23.63 -4.22 9.96
N GLN A 238 -22.79 -3.34 10.49
CA GLN A 238 -23.13 -2.53 11.67
C GLN A 238 -24.31 -1.60 11.39
N ALA A 239 -24.35 -0.89 10.26
CA ALA A 239 -25.46 0.00 9.90
C ALA A 239 -26.80 -0.74 9.85
N PHE A 240 -26.84 -1.95 9.27
CA PHE A 240 -28.07 -2.75 9.28
C PHE A 240 -28.45 -3.25 10.68
N ASN A 241 -27.47 -3.59 11.52
CA ASN A 241 -27.71 -4.03 12.90
C ASN A 241 -28.20 -2.87 13.79
N ASP A 242 -27.64 -1.67 13.61
CA ASP A 242 -28.02 -0.47 14.35
C ASP A 242 -29.45 -0.05 13.96
N LEU A 243 -29.79 -0.12 12.66
CA LEU A 243 -31.17 0.07 12.20
C LEU A 243 -32.12 -0.98 12.81
N GLN A 244 -31.73 -2.26 12.80
CA GLN A 244 -32.57 -3.31 13.37
C GLN A 244 -32.80 -3.09 14.87
N ARG A 245 -31.75 -2.73 15.63
CA ARG A 245 -31.86 -2.40 17.05
C ARG A 245 -32.76 -1.19 17.29
N TYR A 246 -32.65 -0.17 16.43
CA TYR A 246 -33.53 0.99 16.49
C TYR A 246 -34.99 0.62 16.25
N LEU A 247 -35.29 -0.24 15.28
CA LEU A 247 -36.65 -0.71 15.01
C LEU A 247 -37.21 -1.52 16.18
N ASP A 248 -36.39 -2.37 16.80
CA ASP A 248 -36.82 -3.27 17.88
C ASP A 248 -37.06 -2.54 19.21
N ASP A 249 -36.13 -1.67 19.61
CA ASP A 249 -36.10 -1.07 20.96
C ASP A 249 -36.49 0.42 20.97
N GLY A 250 -36.48 1.09 19.82
CA GLY A 250 -36.60 2.54 19.71
C GLY A 250 -35.37 3.31 20.22
N PRO A 251 -35.45 4.65 20.26
CA PRO A 251 -34.38 5.47 20.82
C PRO A 251 -34.25 5.22 22.33
N THR A 252 -33.10 4.73 22.77
CA THR A 252 -32.77 4.54 24.19
C THR A 252 -31.49 5.30 24.54
N GLU A 253 -31.15 5.42 25.83
CA GLU A 253 -29.84 5.98 26.22
C GLU A 253 -28.66 5.21 25.61
N SER A 254 -28.85 3.92 25.28
CA SER A 254 -27.85 3.05 24.66
C SER A 254 -27.98 2.91 23.14
N THR A 255 -29.12 3.27 22.56
CA THR A 255 -29.41 3.18 21.13
C THR A 255 -29.67 4.59 20.61
N PRO A 256 -28.66 5.28 20.06
CA PRO A 256 -28.85 6.60 19.49
C PRO A 256 -29.86 6.53 18.34
N HIS A 257 -30.41 7.68 17.98
CA HIS A 257 -31.32 7.80 16.84
C HIS A 257 -30.63 7.29 15.56
N PHE A 258 -31.18 6.23 14.97
CA PHE A 258 -30.65 5.60 13.77
C PHE A 258 -31.81 5.02 12.94
N GLY A 259 -32.63 5.92 12.43
CA GLY A 259 -33.79 5.60 11.60
C GLY A 259 -33.40 5.22 10.17
N VAL A 260 -34.42 5.08 9.33
CA VAL A 260 -34.27 4.74 7.92
C VAL A 260 -33.47 5.81 7.16
N GLU A 261 -33.62 7.10 7.52
CA GLU A 261 -32.90 8.20 6.89
C GLU A 261 -31.40 8.19 7.23
N GLU A 262 -31.06 7.98 8.50
CA GLU A 262 -29.68 7.86 8.96
C GLU A 262 -29.02 6.63 8.34
N CYS A 263 -29.75 5.51 8.24
CA CYS A 263 -29.26 4.31 7.59
C CYS A 263 -29.04 4.54 6.09
N ALA A 264 -29.98 5.16 5.38
CA ALA A 264 -29.84 5.48 3.96
C ALA A 264 -28.62 6.38 3.70
N THR A 265 -28.51 7.49 4.44
CA THR A 265 -27.36 8.41 4.39
C THR A 265 -26.05 7.66 4.66
N LYS A 266 -26.05 6.77 5.67
CA LYS A 266 -24.84 6.01 6.01
C LYS A 266 -24.42 5.04 4.91
N LEU A 267 -25.38 4.38 4.26
CA LEU A 267 -25.10 3.47 3.16
C LEU A 267 -24.60 4.24 1.92
N GLU A 268 -25.17 5.40 1.62
CA GLU A 268 -24.68 6.30 0.55
C GLU A 268 -23.24 6.74 0.80
N GLU A 269 -22.92 7.21 2.01
CA GLU A 269 -21.54 7.56 2.41
C GLU A 269 -20.56 6.41 2.21
N LEU A 270 -20.98 5.17 2.52
CA LEU A 270 -20.13 3.98 2.37
C LEU A 270 -19.94 3.61 0.89
N VAL A 271 -20.96 3.75 0.05
CA VAL A 271 -20.85 3.53 -1.40
C VAL A 271 -19.93 4.57 -2.04
N GLU A 272 -20.04 5.83 -1.64
CA GLU A 272 -19.15 6.93 -2.05
C GLU A 272 -17.69 6.65 -1.64
N GLN A 273 -17.47 6.28 -0.38
CA GLN A 273 -16.14 5.87 0.12
C GLN A 273 -15.53 4.71 -0.68
N ILE A 274 -16.33 3.71 -1.09
CA ILE A 274 -15.86 2.61 -1.93
C ILE A 274 -15.46 3.12 -3.32
N ARG A 275 -16.27 4.02 -3.90
CA ARG A 275 -16.02 4.58 -5.24
C ARG A 275 -14.72 5.38 -5.26
N ASP A 276 -14.56 6.30 -4.33
CA ASP A 276 -13.42 7.22 -4.30
C ASP A 276 -12.11 6.45 -4.04
N SER A 277 -12.11 5.54 -3.05
CA SER A 277 -10.95 4.68 -2.78
C SER A 277 -10.60 3.76 -3.96
N TYR A 278 -11.60 3.24 -4.69
CA TYR A 278 -11.33 2.43 -5.87
C TYR A 278 -10.79 3.27 -7.05
N ALA A 279 -11.25 4.50 -7.21
CA ALA A 279 -10.74 5.41 -8.24
C ALA A 279 -9.26 5.75 -7.99
N GLU A 280 -8.92 6.09 -6.74
CA GLU A 280 -7.52 6.33 -6.31
C GLU A 280 -6.62 5.11 -6.57
N ASP A 281 -7.07 3.91 -6.16
CA ASP A 281 -6.32 2.65 -6.38
C ASP A 281 -6.04 2.38 -7.87
N VAL A 282 -6.98 2.75 -8.77
CA VAL A 282 -6.85 2.55 -10.22
C VAL A 282 -5.91 3.56 -10.86
N GLU A 283 -5.89 4.80 -10.37
CA GLU A 283 -5.00 5.86 -10.84
C GLU A 283 -3.54 5.58 -10.43
N ASP A 284 -3.31 5.12 -9.20
CA ASP A 284 -1.98 4.87 -8.66
C ASP A 284 -1.29 3.63 -9.25
N ASP A 285 -2.02 2.52 -9.45
CA ASP A 285 -1.46 1.30 -10.03
C ASP A 285 -2.47 0.50 -10.89
N PRO A 286 -2.58 0.80 -12.20
CA PRO A 286 -3.52 0.11 -13.07
C PRO A 286 -3.20 -1.37 -13.30
N ARG A 287 -1.97 -1.84 -12.99
CA ARG A 287 -1.47 -3.20 -13.28
C ARG A 287 -1.21 -4.07 -12.03
N GLY A 288 -1.08 -3.48 -10.84
CA GLY A 288 -0.82 -4.18 -9.58
C GLY A 288 -1.97 -4.13 -8.57
N ARG A 289 -3.20 -3.87 -9.04
CA ARG A 289 -4.44 -3.96 -8.23
C ARG A 289 -4.48 -5.23 -7.38
N ASP A 290 -4.78 -5.06 -6.10
CA ASP A 290 -5.04 -6.20 -5.20
C ASP A 290 -6.46 -6.73 -5.44
N LEU A 291 -6.53 -7.87 -6.15
CA LEU A 291 -7.78 -8.55 -6.43
C LEU A 291 -8.56 -8.92 -5.16
N ASN A 292 -7.89 -9.15 -4.03
CA ASN A 292 -8.56 -9.47 -2.78
C ASN A 292 -9.27 -8.25 -2.18
N ALA A 293 -8.58 -7.10 -2.16
CA ALA A 293 -9.15 -5.83 -1.72
C ALA A 293 -10.37 -5.44 -2.58
N THR A 294 -10.23 -5.50 -3.91
CA THR A 294 -11.35 -5.23 -4.82
C THR A 294 -12.49 -6.25 -4.67
N SER A 295 -12.20 -7.52 -4.41
CA SER A 295 -13.23 -8.54 -4.15
C SER A 295 -14.05 -8.18 -2.91
N ARG A 296 -13.42 -7.69 -1.84
CA ARG A 296 -14.12 -7.20 -0.64
C ARG A 296 -15.00 -5.99 -0.94
N ALA A 297 -14.52 -5.05 -1.76
CA ALA A 297 -15.31 -3.91 -2.20
C ALA A 297 -16.58 -4.35 -2.95
N VAL A 298 -16.44 -5.27 -3.91
CA VAL A 298 -17.57 -5.85 -4.65
C VAL A 298 -18.52 -6.58 -3.69
N SER A 299 -18.01 -7.40 -2.77
CA SER A 299 -18.84 -8.08 -1.77
C SER A 299 -19.63 -7.09 -0.93
N ALA A 300 -19.01 -6.01 -0.44
CA ALA A 300 -19.67 -4.98 0.35
C ALA A 300 -20.80 -4.29 -0.45
N LEU A 301 -20.56 -3.93 -1.72
CA LEU A 301 -21.59 -3.37 -2.59
C LEU A 301 -22.78 -4.33 -2.80
N VAL A 302 -22.50 -5.62 -3.02
CA VAL A 302 -23.54 -6.66 -3.16
C VAL A 302 -24.29 -6.86 -1.84
N ASP A 303 -23.60 -6.81 -0.70
CA ASP A 303 -24.20 -6.92 0.63
C ASP A 303 -25.16 -5.74 0.89
N ILE A 304 -24.77 -4.51 0.53
CA ILE A 304 -25.63 -3.31 0.60
C ILE A 304 -26.87 -3.51 -0.27
N LEU A 305 -26.68 -3.83 -1.56
CA LEU A 305 -27.79 -3.97 -2.50
C LEU A 305 -28.80 -5.03 -2.04
N GLN A 306 -28.31 -6.21 -1.65
CA GLN A 306 -29.16 -7.28 -1.15
C GLN A 306 -29.89 -6.85 0.15
N GLY A 307 -29.17 -6.21 1.07
CA GLY A 307 -29.73 -5.75 2.34
C GLY A 307 -30.85 -4.72 2.19
N VAL A 308 -30.78 -3.86 1.17
CA VAL A 308 -31.83 -2.89 0.81
C VAL A 308 -33.02 -3.58 0.13
N VAL A 309 -32.77 -4.46 -0.84
CA VAL A 309 -33.82 -5.18 -1.58
C VAL A 309 -34.63 -6.13 -0.69
N ASP A 310 -33.98 -6.78 0.28
CA ASP A 310 -34.67 -7.65 1.25
C ASP A 310 -35.54 -6.87 2.24
N ARG A 311 -35.38 -5.54 2.31
CA ARG A 311 -36.10 -4.62 3.19
C ARG A 311 -37.09 -3.73 2.44
N ASN A 312 -37.58 -4.15 1.28
CA ASN A 312 -38.65 -3.45 0.57
C ASN A 312 -40.01 -3.64 1.26
N ARG A 313 -40.19 -2.92 2.36
CA ARG A 313 -41.42 -2.82 3.14
C ARG A 313 -41.34 -1.55 3.97
N ASP A 314 -42.48 -1.10 4.47
CA ASP A 314 -42.48 -0.07 5.50
C ASP A 314 -41.92 -0.65 6.81
N LEU A 315 -40.70 -0.26 7.17
CA LEU A 315 -39.99 -0.75 8.36
C LEU A 315 -40.61 -0.20 9.65
N TYR A 316 -41.39 0.86 9.57
CA TYR A 316 -42.07 1.49 10.69
C TYR A 316 -43.46 0.90 10.94
N GLN A 317 -43.92 -0.01 10.08
CA GLN A 317 -45.19 -0.69 10.26
C GLN A 317 -45.09 -1.73 11.39
N GLY A 318 -45.87 -1.53 12.45
CA GLY A 318 -45.97 -2.50 13.56
C GLY A 318 -44.96 -2.29 14.68
N LEU A 319 -44.36 -1.11 14.80
CA LEU A 319 -43.50 -0.76 15.92
C LEU A 319 -44.23 -0.90 17.27
N THR A 320 -43.48 -1.34 18.27
CA THR A 320 -43.94 -1.52 19.66
C THR A 320 -43.87 -0.22 20.47
N TRP A 321 -43.22 0.80 19.93
CA TRP A 321 -42.93 2.08 20.59
C TRP A 321 -43.45 3.26 19.76
N ALA A 322 -43.56 4.43 20.40
CA ALA A 322 -44.13 5.62 19.78
C ALA A 322 -43.11 6.36 18.92
N MET A 323 -43.35 6.38 17.61
CA MET A 323 -42.50 7.03 16.62
C MET A 323 -42.51 8.56 16.70
N PRO A 324 -41.36 9.23 16.56
CA PRO A 324 -41.25 10.67 16.37
C PRO A 324 -42.03 11.19 15.15
N PRO A 325 -42.67 12.36 15.23
CA PRO A 325 -43.47 12.92 14.12
C PRO A 325 -42.69 13.20 12.82
N ASN A 326 -41.39 13.49 12.93
CA ASN A 326 -40.51 13.74 11.78
C ASN A 326 -40.30 12.47 10.93
N GLU A 327 -40.14 11.31 11.57
CA GLU A 327 -39.91 10.03 10.86
C GLU A 327 -41.16 9.55 10.11
N GLN A 328 -42.35 9.83 10.65
CA GLN A 328 -43.61 9.54 9.97
C GLN A 328 -43.75 10.32 8.65
N ALA A 329 -43.17 11.52 8.57
CA ALA A 329 -43.20 12.33 7.37
C ALA A 329 -42.15 11.90 6.32
N GLN A 330 -41.04 11.31 6.77
CA GLN A 330 -39.91 10.90 5.94
C GLN A 330 -40.13 9.56 5.21
N GLY A 331 -41.00 8.69 5.75
CA GLY A 331 -41.33 7.38 5.17
C GLY A 331 -40.39 6.27 5.63
N GLY A 332 -40.94 5.08 5.90
CA GLY A 332 -40.21 3.97 6.51
C GLY A 332 -39.64 2.93 5.55
N ASN A 333 -39.68 3.17 4.24
CA ASN A 333 -39.19 2.19 3.25
C ASN A 333 -37.78 2.55 2.75
N LEU A 334 -36.79 1.76 3.18
CA LEU A 334 -35.39 1.91 2.77
C LEU A 334 -35.19 1.67 1.27
N PHE A 335 -35.96 0.76 0.67
CA PHE A 335 -35.91 0.48 -0.76
C PHE A 335 -36.36 1.67 -1.60
N ALA A 336 -37.48 2.29 -1.21
CA ALA A 336 -38.00 3.45 -1.92
C ALA A 336 -36.98 4.60 -1.94
N ARG A 337 -36.37 4.89 -0.78
CA ARG A 337 -35.34 5.93 -0.64
C ARG A 337 -34.10 5.69 -1.50
N LEU A 338 -33.53 4.49 -1.46
CA LEU A 338 -32.23 4.22 -2.10
C LEU A 338 -32.32 3.73 -3.56
N ILE A 339 -33.50 3.31 -4.01
CA ILE A 339 -33.68 2.71 -5.34
C ILE A 339 -34.79 3.40 -6.15
N GLU A 340 -35.91 3.79 -5.55
CA GLU A 340 -37.02 4.42 -6.29
C GLU A 340 -36.85 5.94 -6.43
N ASP A 341 -36.30 6.64 -5.44
CA ASP A 341 -36.05 8.08 -5.52
C ASP A 341 -34.90 8.42 -6.49
N HIS A 342 -34.08 7.42 -6.83
CA HIS A 342 -32.89 7.52 -7.66
C HIS A 342 -33.18 7.11 -9.13
N MET A 343 -33.99 7.91 -9.82
CA MET A 343 -34.48 7.61 -11.18
C MET A 343 -33.51 8.02 -12.30
N ASP A 344 -32.50 8.83 -12.01
CA ASP A 344 -31.52 9.31 -13.00
C ASP A 344 -30.47 8.24 -13.30
N GLU A 345 -30.09 8.09 -14.58
CA GLU A 345 -29.15 7.05 -15.03
C GLU A 345 -27.74 7.19 -14.43
N ASP A 346 -27.36 8.40 -14.02
CA ASP A 346 -26.07 8.70 -13.40
C ASP A 346 -26.06 8.45 -11.89
N ASP A 347 -27.23 8.37 -11.24
CA ASP A 347 -27.35 8.25 -9.80
C ASP A 347 -27.97 6.91 -9.37
N LEU A 348 -27.59 5.83 -10.05
CA LEU A 348 -28.10 4.49 -9.76
C LEU A 348 -27.44 3.85 -8.52
N PHE A 349 -27.32 4.59 -7.42
CA PHE A 349 -26.84 4.16 -6.10
C PHE A 349 -25.63 3.19 -6.17
N VAL A 350 -25.81 1.91 -5.83
CA VAL A 350 -24.76 0.88 -5.89
C VAL A 350 -24.36 0.49 -7.32
N LEU A 351 -25.29 0.51 -8.28
CA LEU A 351 -25.02 0.11 -9.66
C LEU A 351 -24.03 1.03 -10.36
N ARG A 352 -24.01 2.32 -9.99
CA ARG A 352 -23.05 3.28 -10.56
C ARG A 352 -21.61 2.92 -10.22
N VAL A 353 -21.36 2.25 -9.09
CA VAL A 353 -20.01 1.81 -8.70
C VAL A 353 -19.74 0.41 -9.24
N LEU A 354 -20.72 -0.50 -9.17
CA LEU A 354 -20.58 -1.86 -9.71
C LEU A 354 -20.28 -1.89 -11.22
N LYS A 355 -20.71 -0.88 -11.99
CA LYS A 355 -20.43 -0.81 -13.44
C LYS A 355 -18.93 -0.68 -13.75
N ASP A 356 -18.16 -0.07 -12.85
CA ASP A 356 -16.73 0.27 -13.02
C ASP A 356 -15.79 -0.77 -12.39
N MET A 357 -16.33 -1.71 -11.60
CA MET A 357 -15.57 -2.81 -10.98
C MET A 357 -15.07 -3.84 -12.01
N PRO A 358 -14.09 -4.71 -11.71
CA PRO A 358 -13.60 -5.74 -12.63
C PRO A 358 -14.60 -6.87 -12.92
N PRO A 359 -14.71 -7.38 -14.16
CA PRO A 359 -15.73 -8.36 -14.55
C PRO A 359 -15.51 -9.75 -13.96
N GLU A 360 -14.27 -10.11 -13.65
CA GLU A 360 -13.92 -11.39 -13.06
C GLU A 360 -14.51 -11.51 -11.65
N LEU A 361 -14.43 -10.44 -10.86
CA LEU A 361 -14.89 -10.41 -9.47
C LEU A 361 -16.41 -10.32 -9.36
N ILE A 362 -17.08 -9.60 -10.27
CA ILE A 362 -18.56 -9.59 -10.31
C ILE A 362 -19.11 -10.98 -10.61
N ARG A 363 -18.42 -11.77 -11.43
CA ARG A 363 -18.83 -13.15 -11.76
C ARG A 363 -18.87 -14.05 -10.52
N ASP A 364 -17.97 -13.84 -9.56
CA ASP A 364 -17.92 -14.63 -8.33
C ASP A 364 -19.15 -14.38 -7.43
N HIS A 365 -19.82 -13.23 -7.60
CA HIS A 365 -21.05 -12.86 -6.89
C HIS A 365 -22.32 -13.01 -7.74
N ARG A 366 -22.24 -13.68 -8.89
CA ARG A 366 -23.31 -13.74 -9.87
C ARG A 366 -24.61 -14.35 -9.34
N ASP A 367 -24.53 -15.48 -8.63
CA ASP A 367 -25.73 -16.18 -8.12
C ASP A 367 -26.51 -15.28 -7.15
N ARG A 368 -25.78 -14.50 -6.34
CA ARG A 368 -26.38 -13.50 -5.43
C ARG A 368 -27.07 -12.39 -6.22
N LEU A 369 -26.38 -11.80 -7.20
CA LEU A 369 -26.92 -10.72 -8.05
C LEU A 369 -28.13 -11.16 -8.88
N GLU A 370 -28.15 -12.41 -9.37
CA GLU A 370 -29.30 -12.97 -10.09
C GLU A 370 -30.51 -13.16 -9.15
N GLY A 371 -30.27 -13.60 -7.91
CA GLY A 371 -31.29 -13.63 -6.86
C GLY A 371 -31.84 -12.24 -6.54
N THR A 372 -30.95 -11.24 -6.36
CA THR A 372 -31.35 -9.85 -6.13
C THR A 372 -32.17 -9.29 -7.29
N LEU A 373 -31.77 -9.58 -8.53
CA LEU A 373 -32.48 -9.17 -9.73
C LEU A 373 -33.88 -9.77 -9.81
N GLN A 374 -34.06 -11.03 -9.40
CA GLN A 374 -35.37 -11.66 -9.35
C GLN A 374 -36.27 -10.99 -8.32
N ASN A 375 -35.73 -10.64 -7.15
CA ASN A 375 -36.45 -9.91 -6.11
C ASN A 375 -36.83 -8.49 -6.59
N LEU A 376 -35.92 -7.78 -7.23
CA LEU A 376 -36.21 -6.45 -7.81
C LEU A 376 -37.36 -6.48 -8.81
N ARG A 377 -37.40 -7.51 -9.67
CA ARG A 377 -38.48 -7.69 -10.65
C ARG A 377 -39.82 -8.01 -10.00
N SER A 378 -39.84 -8.81 -8.94
CA SER A 378 -41.09 -9.18 -8.25
C SER A 378 -41.64 -8.03 -7.41
N GLN A 379 -40.76 -7.17 -6.90
CA GLN A 379 -41.09 -6.04 -6.04
C GLN A 379 -41.42 -4.74 -6.79
N GLY A 380 -41.32 -4.72 -8.12
CA GLY A 380 -41.73 -3.57 -8.94
C GLY A 380 -40.67 -2.45 -9.07
N ALA A 381 -39.39 -2.79 -8.94
CA ALA A 381 -38.29 -1.82 -9.07
C ALA A 381 -38.30 -1.06 -10.41
N PRO A 382 -37.74 0.16 -10.47
CA PRO A 382 -37.64 0.95 -11.70
C PRO A 382 -37.02 0.17 -12.86
N THR A 383 -37.61 0.29 -14.05
CA THR A 383 -37.17 -0.47 -15.24
C THR A 383 -35.75 -0.14 -15.68
N SER A 384 -35.31 1.11 -15.47
CA SER A 384 -33.94 1.57 -15.73
C SER A 384 -32.93 0.83 -14.83
N TYR A 385 -33.21 0.76 -13.54
CA TYR A 385 -32.39 0.07 -12.54
C TYR A 385 -32.27 -1.43 -12.84
N VAL A 386 -33.41 -2.08 -13.12
CA VAL A 386 -33.48 -3.50 -13.48
C VAL A 386 -32.73 -3.80 -14.78
N ALA A 387 -32.83 -2.92 -15.78
CA ALA A 387 -32.10 -3.06 -17.03
C ALA A 387 -30.58 -2.90 -16.85
N GLN A 388 -30.14 -1.97 -15.99
CA GLN A 388 -28.72 -1.75 -15.73
C GLN A 388 -28.10 -2.90 -14.94
N LEU A 389 -28.77 -3.42 -13.92
CA LEU A 389 -28.29 -4.60 -13.21
C LEU A 389 -28.19 -5.81 -14.15
N GLN A 390 -29.18 -6.01 -15.03
CA GLN A 390 -29.10 -7.03 -16.08
C GLN A 390 -27.90 -6.81 -17.01
N ASN A 391 -27.63 -5.56 -17.39
CA ASN A 391 -26.52 -5.21 -18.24
C ASN A 391 -25.18 -5.54 -17.57
N ILE A 392 -25.02 -5.23 -16.29
CA ILE A 392 -23.82 -5.56 -15.50
C ILE A 392 -23.61 -7.09 -15.45
N ILE A 393 -24.67 -7.86 -15.22
CA ILE A 393 -24.62 -9.34 -15.23
C ILE A 393 -24.32 -9.88 -16.65
N GLN A 394 -24.87 -9.27 -17.70
CA GLN A 394 -24.90 -9.82 -19.06
C GLN A 394 -23.77 -9.35 -19.99
N LYS A 395 -23.34 -8.06 -19.95
CA LYS A 395 -22.15 -7.57 -20.70
C LYS A 395 -20.92 -8.42 -20.41
N ARG A 396 -20.87 -8.95 -19.20
CA ARG A 396 -19.72 -9.69 -18.67
C ARG A 396 -19.83 -11.20 -18.89
N ARG A 397 -20.87 -11.65 -19.62
CA ARG A 397 -21.01 -12.98 -20.23
C ARG A 397 -20.28 -13.10 -21.58
N ARG A 398 -20.00 -11.98 -22.25
CA ARG A 398 -19.43 -11.92 -23.62
C ARG A 398 -17.91 -11.65 -23.67
N ALA A 399 -17.25 -11.39 -22.54
CA ALA A 399 -15.81 -11.16 -22.47
C ALA A 399 -14.99 -12.48 -22.41
N LEU A 400 -15.51 -13.54 -23.05
CA LEU A 400 -14.87 -14.86 -23.22
C LEU A 400 -14.45 -15.03 -24.68
#